data_AF-A0A7C0VGH9-F1
#
_entry.id   AF-A0A7C0VGH9-F1
#
_cell.length_a   1.000
_cell.length_b   1.000
_cell.length_c   1.000
_cell.angle_alpha   90.00
_cell.angle_beta   90.00
_cell.angle_gamma   90.00
#
_symmetry.space_group_name_H-M   'P 1'
#
loop_
_entity.id
_entity.type
_entity.pdbx_description
1 polymer ?
#
loop_
_entity_poly.entity_id
_entity_poly.type
_entity_poly.pdbx_seq_one_letter_code
_entity_poly.pdbx_strand_id
1 'polypeptide(L)'
;MKEKNKNSSLSFSLQFYEGYQGQERPSAIILGERKIKIEKIIWRQRVRDFIKGEQREIFFCQTEDSYLKLTVFPGGQFIVDFID
;
A
#
# COMPACT_ATOMS: atom_id res chain seq x y z
N MET A 1 -18.30 9.73 33.82
CA MET A 1 -18.27 9.62 32.35
C MET A 1 -17.17 10.54 31.84
N LYS A 2 -16.10 10.00 31.23
CA LYS A 2 -15.08 10.82 30.57
C LYS A 2 -15.22 10.57 29.06
N GLU A 3 -15.67 11.60 28.35
CA GLU A 3 -15.70 11.62 26.88
C GLU A 3 -14.27 11.37 26.37
N LYS A 4 -14.07 10.20 25.75
CA LYS A 4 -12.83 9.93 25.01
C LYS A 4 -12.86 10.81 23.78
N ASN A 5 -12.07 11.87 23.84
CA ASN A 5 -11.70 12.73 22.73
C ASN A 5 -11.23 11.84 21.57
N LYS A 6 -12.13 11.51 20.63
CA LYS A 6 -11.83 10.81 19.38
C LYS A 6 -11.07 11.79 18.51
N ASN A 7 -9.80 11.98 18.82
CA ASN A 7 -8.84 12.52 17.88
C ASN A 7 -8.64 11.40 16.84
N SER A 8 -9.57 11.29 15.89
CA SER A 8 -9.53 10.32 14.79
C SER A 8 -8.43 10.78 13.84
N SER A 9 -7.17 10.61 14.26
CA SER A 9 -6.03 10.76 13.38
C SER A 9 -6.22 9.77 12.25
N LEU A 10 -6.58 10.27 11.06
CA LEU A 10 -6.68 9.48 9.84
C LEU A 10 -5.40 8.65 9.72
N SER A 11 -5.52 7.33 9.81
CA SER A 11 -4.36 6.43 9.72
C SER A 11 -4.15 6.04 8.27
N PHE A 12 -2.93 6.24 7.78
CA PHE A 12 -2.52 5.79 6.45
C PHE A 12 -1.55 4.63 6.65
N SER A 13 -1.92 3.44 6.21
CA SER A 13 -1.07 2.26 6.36
C SER A 13 -1.30 1.26 5.23
N LEU A 14 -0.27 0.46 4.97
CA LEU A 14 -0.30 -0.61 3.99
C LEU A 14 -0.28 -1.94 4.75
N GLN A 15 -1.30 -2.77 4.54
CA GLN A 15 -1.33 -4.12 5.06
C GLN A 15 -0.65 -5.05 4.06
N PHE A 16 0.15 -5.97 4.59
CA PHE A 16 0.78 -7.01 3.80
C PHE A 16 0.27 -8.37 4.28
N TYR A 17 0.16 -9.32 3.35
CA TYR A 17 0.14 -10.73 3.74
C TYR A 17 1.56 -11.16 4.07
N GLU A 18 1.73 -11.94 5.14
CA GLU A 18 2.92 -12.77 5.33
C GLU A 18 3.01 -13.68 4.10
N GLY A 19 3.92 -13.35 3.19
CA GLY A 19 4.10 -14.10 1.97
C GLY A 19 4.74 -15.46 2.23
N TYR A 20 4.37 -16.46 1.45
CA TYR A 20 5.17 -17.68 1.32
C TYR A 20 6.58 -17.30 0.82
N GLN A 21 7.63 -17.74 1.53
CA GLN A 21 9.05 -17.44 1.28
C GLN A 21 9.47 -15.96 1.43
N GLY A 22 8.89 -15.22 2.39
CA GLY A 22 9.44 -13.91 2.79
C GLY A 22 9.25 -12.80 1.75
N GLN A 23 8.37 -13.00 0.77
CA GLN A 23 7.95 -11.95 -0.16
C GLN A 23 6.58 -11.42 0.29
N GLU A 24 6.60 -10.48 1.23
CA GLU A 24 5.41 -9.75 1.66
C GLU A 24 4.71 -9.14 0.44
N ARG A 25 3.40 -9.39 0.31
CA ARG A 25 2.58 -8.87 -0.77
C ARG A 25 1.51 -7.94 -0.20
N PRO A 26 1.33 -6.73 -0.76
CA PRO A 26 0.32 -5.81 -0.27
C PRO A 26 -1.08 -6.44 -0.40
N SER A 27 -1.85 -6.42 0.70
CA SER A 27 -3.16 -7.05 0.84
C SER A 27 -4.30 -6.04 0.91
N ALA A 28 -4.05 -4.89 1.53
CA ALA A 28 -5.01 -3.81 1.63
C ALA A 28 -4.31 -2.48 1.91
N ILE A 29 -4.94 -1.39 1.48
CA ILE A 29 -4.52 -0.02 1.74
C ILE A 29 -5.53 0.59 2.71
N ILE A 30 -5.06 1.13 3.82
CA ILE A 30 -5.88 1.89 4.78
C ILE A 30 -5.66 3.38 4.50
N LEU A 31 -6.72 4.08 4.11
CA LEU A 31 -6.74 5.52 3.85
C LEU A 31 -7.75 6.17 4.81
N GLY A 32 -7.29 6.50 6.02
CA GLY A 32 -8.16 7.04 7.06
C GLY A 32 -9.16 5.98 7.55
N GLU A 33 -10.45 6.23 7.33
CA GLU A 33 -11.53 5.29 7.66
C GLU A 33 -11.83 4.28 6.53
N ARG A 34 -11.27 4.51 5.34
CA ARG A 34 -11.49 3.63 4.19
C ARG A 34 -10.45 2.53 4.14
N LYS A 35 -10.90 1.30 3.93
CA LYS A 35 -10.04 0.14 3.63
C LYS A 35 -10.28 -0.30 2.20
N ILE A 36 -9.22 -0.26 1.40
CA ILE A 36 -9.24 -0.72 0.01
C ILE A 36 -8.55 -2.07 -0.04
N LYS A 37 -9.31 -3.13 -0.31
CA LYS A 37 -8.77 -4.48 -0.43
C LYS A 37 -8.12 -4.64 -1.81
N ILE A 38 -6.91 -5.20 -1.83
CA ILE A 38 -6.26 -5.62 -3.06
C ILE A 38 -6.70 -7.05 -3.32
N GLU A 39 -7.49 -7.24 -4.37
CA GLU A 39 -7.96 -8.57 -4.75
C GLU A 39 -6.88 -9.35 -5.47
N LYS A 40 -6.15 -8.67 -6.36
CA LYS A 40 -5.14 -9.29 -7.20
C LYS A 40 -4.02 -8.31 -7.51
N ILE A 41 -2.79 -8.79 -7.43
CA ILE A 41 -1.63 -8.08 -7.99
C ILE A 41 -1.50 -8.54 -9.44
N ILE A 42 -1.77 -7.64 -10.38
CA ILE A 42 -1.67 -7.87 -11.82
C ILE A 42 -0.21 -7.93 -12.24
N TRP A 43 0.61 -7.00 -11.71
CA TRP A 43 2.03 -6.95 -12.01
C TRP A 43 2.84 -6.33 -10.86
N ARG A 44 4.13 -6.68 -10.80
CA ARG A 44 5.12 -6.14 -9.87
C ARG A 44 6.39 -5.77 -10.61
N GLN A 45 6.89 -4.58 -10.35
CA GLN A 45 8.19 -4.10 -10.82
C GLN A 45 9.04 -3.66 -9.64
N ARG A 46 10.31 -4.08 -9.63
CA ARG A 46 11.31 -3.54 -8.72
C ARG A 46 12.19 -2.56 -9.49
N VAL A 47 12.23 -1.32 -9.02
CA VAL A 47 13.03 -0.24 -9.62
C VAL A 47 14.15 0.10 -8.66
N ARG A 48 15.40 -0.01 -9.15
CA ARG A 48 16.60 0.45 -8.44
C ARG A 48 17.06 1.75 -9.06
N ASP A 49 17.07 2.81 -8.26
CA ASP A 49 17.69 4.07 -8.61
C ASP A 49 19.14 4.04 -8.10
N PHE A 50 20.08 3.83 -9.03
CA PHE A 50 21.52 3.78 -8.70
C PHE A 50 22.10 5.15 -8.35
N ILE A 51 21.46 6.23 -8.77
CA ILE A 51 21.92 7.60 -8.51
C ILE A 51 21.56 7.98 -7.08
N LYS A 52 20.36 7.61 -6.62
CA LYS A 52 19.89 7.87 -5.26
C LYS A 52 20.19 6.76 -4.25
N GLY A 53 20.62 5.59 -4.72
CA GLY A 53 20.79 4.40 -3.88
C GLY A 53 19.47 3.82 -3.35
N GLU A 54 18.34 4.15 -3.99
CA GLU A 54 17.00 3.79 -3.51
C GLU A 54 16.43 2.61 -4.29
N GLN A 55 15.73 1.71 -3.60
CA GLN A 55 14.98 0.62 -4.23
C GLN A 55 13.50 0.76 -3.91
N ARG A 56 12.66 0.91 -4.93
CA ARG A 56 11.20 0.96 -4.78
C ARG A 56 10.52 -0.22 -5.47
N GLU A 57 9.38 -0.61 -4.95
CA GLU A 57 8.53 -1.64 -5.54
C GLU A 57 7.24 -1.00 -6.05
N ILE A 58 6.90 -1.27 -7.30
CA ILE A 58 5.68 -0.80 -7.94
C ILE A 58 4.78 -2.01 -8.15
N PHE A 59 3.56 -1.94 -7.67
CA PHE A 59 2.53 -2.95 -7.84
C PHE A 59 1.39 -2.35 -8.65
N PHE A 60 0.97 -3.04 -9.70
CA PHE A 60 -0.29 -2.77 -10.35
C PHE A 60 -1.32 -3.75 -9.79
N CYS A 61 -2.33 -3.21 -9.13
CA CYS A 61 -3.29 -3.94 -8.31
C CYS A 61 -4.69 -3.77 -8.89
N GLN A 62 -5.45 -4.85 -8.86
CA GLN A 62 -6.90 -4.85 -9.01
C GLN A 62 -7.53 -4.81 -7.63
N THR A 63 -8.53 -3.95 -7.49
CA THR A 63 -9.44 -3.85 -6.35
C THR A 63 -10.83 -4.32 -6.79
N GLU A 64 -11.79 -4.34 -5.87
CA GLU A 64 -13.18 -4.72 -6.15
C GLU A 64 -13.78 -3.90 -7.30
N ASP A 65 -13.57 -2.58 -7.29
CA ASP A 65 -14.22 -1.65 -8.21
C ASP A 65 -13.31 -1.04 -9.28
N SER A 66 -11.98 -1.14 -9.14
CA SER A 66 -11.03 -0.38 -9.97
C SER A 66 -9.62 -0.97 -9.99
N TYR A 67 -8.73 -0.32 -10.75
CA TYR A 67 -7.30 -0.59 -10.70
C TYR A 67 -6.56 0.52 -9.96
N LEU A 68 -5.46 0.16 -9.31
CA LEU A 68 -4.55 1.13 -8.72
C LEU A 68 -3.10 0.75 -8.94
N LYS A 69 -2.24 1.75 -8.91
CA LYS A 69 -0.80 1.59 -8.87
C LYS A 69 -0.31 1.98 -7.48
N LEU A 70 0.36 1.05 -6.83
CA LEU A 70 0.95 1.22 -5.51
C LEU A 70 2.47 1.25 -5.65
N THR A 71 3.10 2.36 -5.27
CA THR A 71 4.56 2.48 -5.20
C THR A 71 5.00 2.48 -3.75
N VAL A 72 5.81 1.50 -3.36
CA VAL A 72 6.34 1.33 -2.00
C VAL A 72 7.83 1.66 -1.99
N PHE A 73 8.24 2.55 -1.10
CA PHE A 73 9.61 2.99 -0.90
C PHE A 73 10.25 2.27 0.30
N PRO A 74 11.59 2.26 0.41
CA PRO A 74 12.28 1.80 1.62
C PRO A 74 11.78 2.58 2.84
N GLY A 75 11.62 1.90 3.98
CA GLY A 75 11.13 2.53 5.21
C GLY A 75 9.61 2.66 5.31
N GLY A 76 8.85 2.09 4.36
CA GLY A 76 7.40 1.93 4.49
C GLY A 76 6.56 3.11 4.00
N GLN A 77 7.18 4.14 3.41
CA GLN A 77 6.46 5.18 2.68
C GLN A 77 5.86 4.61 1.40
N PHE A 78 4.67 5.07 1.00
CA PHE A 78 4.02 4.60 -0.21
C PHE A 78 3.17 5.69 -0.89
N ILE A 79 2.97 5.52 -2.19
CA ILE A 79 2.10 6.36 -3.03
C ILE A 79 1.05 5.44 -3.68
N VAL A 80 -0.17 5.94 -3.77
CA VAL A 80 -1.30 5.25 -4.40
C VAL A 80 -1.84 6.14 -5.52
N ASP A 81 -1.78 5.64 -6.75
CA ASP A 81 -2.41 6.26 -7.92
C ASP A 81 -3.63 5.42 -8.32
N PHE A 82 -4.83 6.02 -8.29
CA PHE A 82 -6.05 5.37 -8.78
C PHE A 82 -6.12 5.48 -10.30
N ILE A 83 -6.50 4.38 -10.96
CA ILE A 83 -6.58 4.30 -12.41
C ILE A 83 -8.05 4.03 -12.75
N ASP A 84 -8.69 5.02 -13.35
CA ASP A 84 -10.03 4.93 -13.97
C ASP A 84 -10.00 4.10 -15.26
#